data_AF-A0A949IMR4-F1
#
_entry.id   AF-A0A949IMR4-F1
#
_cell.length_a   1.000
_cell.length_b   1.000
_cell.length_c   1.000
_cell.angle_alpha   90.00
_cell.angle_beta   90.00
_cell.angle_gamma   90.00
#
_symmetry.space_group_name_H-M   'P 1'
#
loop_
_entity.id
_entity.type
_entity.pdbx_description
1 polymer ?
#
loop_
_entity_poly.entity_id
_entity_poly.type
_entity_poly.pdbx_seq_one_letter_code
_entity_poly.pdbx_strand_id
1 'polypeptide(L)'
;MQLKPQDIVVLLKLIGLKEDWSYRSLARDLFLSTGEIHNALDRATRAQLFDAERKRPRLQALEEFLAHGIKYAFPAERGSLTRGTPTAYAAPPLNEI
;
A
#
# COMPACT_ATOMS: atom_id res chain seq x y z
N MET A 1 8.40 14.51 5.33
CA MET A 1 8.44 13.08 4.98
C MET A 1 7.00 12.64 4.77
N GLN A 2 6.67 12.03 3.63
CA GLN A 2 5.28 11.68 3.30
C GLN A 2 5.25 10.24 2.79
N LEU A 3 4.51 9.36 3.47
CA LEU A 3 4.13 8.05 2.92
C LEU A 3 3.34 8.26 1.63
N LYS A 4 3.45 7.33 0.69
CA LYS A 4 2.59 7.28 -0.50
C LYS A 4 1.52 6.21 -0.31
N PRO A 5 0.34 6.34 -0.95
CA PRO A 5 -0.69 5.30 -0.90
C PRO A 5 -0.16 3.90 -1.31
N GLN A 6 0.72 3.85 -2.30
CA GLN A 6 1.35 2.61 -2.78
C GLN A 6 2.26 1.93 -1.75
N ASP A 7 2.82 2.66 -0.78
CA ASP A 7 3.66 2.07 0.26
C ASP A 7 2.84 1.09 1.11
N ILE A 8 1.55 1.40 1.34
CA ILE A 8 0.64 0.52 2.06
C ILE A 8 0.38 -0.76 1.28
N VAL A 9 0.23 -0.68 -0.04
CA VAL A 9 0.07 -1.87 -0.91
C VAL A 9 1.30 -2.78 -0.82
N VAL A 10 2.51 -2.20 -0.80
CA VAL A 10 3.76 -2.96 -0.61
C VAL A 10 3.75 -3.71 0.73
N LEU A 11 3.34 -3.06 1.82
CA LEU A 11 3.25 -3.69 3.14
C LEU A 11 2.18 -4.79 3.21
N LEU A 12 1.01 -4.55 2.64
CA LEU A 12 -0.07 -5.53 2.59
C LEU A 12 0.32 -6.78 1.78
N LYS A 13 1.01 -6.59 0.65
CA LYS A 13 1.55 -7.70 -0.14
C LYS A 13 2.51 -8.55 0.69
N LEU A 14 3.39 -7.93 1.47
CA LEU A 14 4.33 -8.62 2.36
C LEU A 14 3.62 -9.46 3.44
N ILE A 15 2.49 -8.99 3.98
CA ILE A 15 1.67 -9.76 4.93
C ILE A 15 1.12 -11.04 4.27
N GLY A 16 0.71 -10.95 3.00
CA GLY A 16 0.11 -12.06 2.27
C GLY A 16 1.11 -13.10 1.72
N LEU A 17 2.42 -12.87 1.82
CA LEU A 17 3.43 -13.80 1.33
C LEU A 17 3.67 -14.94 2.34
N LYS A 18 3.65 -16.18 1.85
CA LYS A 18 3.94 -17.40 2.63
C LYS A 18 5.39 -17.88 2.49
N GLU A 19 6.13 -17.30 1.55
CA GLU A 19 7.49 -17.67 1.20
C GLU A 19 8.44 -16.49 1.45
N ASP A 20 9.74 -16.78 1.48
CA ASP A 20 10.77 -15.75 1.52
C ASP A 20 10.64 -14.80 0.32
N TRP A 21 10.91 -13.52 0.56
CA TRP A 21 10.74 -12.49 -0.44
C TRP A 21 12.05 -11.76 -0.72
N SER A 22 12.14 -11.19 -1.93
CA SER A 22 13.23 -10.32 -2.35
C SER A 22 12.65 -9.03 -2.92
N TYR A 23 13.44 -7.96 -2.93
CA TYR A 23 13.04 -6.71 -3.58
C TYR A 23 12.64 -6.92 -5.05
N ARG A 24 13.31 -7.83 -5.76
CA ARG A 24 13.02 -8.16 -7.16
C ARG A 24 11.71 -8.92 -7.33
N SER A 25 11.42 -9.90 -6.47
CA SER A 25 10.15 -10.64 -6.54
C SER A 25 8.98 -9.73 -6.17
N LEU A 26 9.13 -8.89 -5.15
CA LEU A 26 8.10 -7.93 -4.76
C LEU A 26 7.82 -6.88 -5.84
N ALA A 27 8.88 -6.37 -6.47
CA ALA A 27 8.79 -5.44 -7.60
C ALA A 27 8.02 -6.06 -8.78
N ARG A 28 8.34 -7.31 -9.13
CA ARG A 28 7.64 -8.06 -10.18
C ARG A 28 6.16 -8.23 -9.87
N ASP A 29 5.85 -8.69 -8.66
CA ASP A 29 4.47 -8.99 -8.25
C ASP A 29 3.56 -7.76 -8.20
N LEU A 30 4.14 -6.59 -7.89
CA LEU A 30 3.42 -5.33 -7.78
C LEU A 30 3.53 -4.46 -9.03
N PHE A 31 4.22 -4.92 -10.07
CA PHE A 31 4.53 -4.14 -11.29
C PHE A 31 5.19 -2.78 -10.97
N LEU A 32 6.05 -2.76 -9.95
CA LEU A 32 6.83 -1.60 -9.52
C LEU A 32 8.30 -1.80 -9.88
N SER A 33 9.06 -0.70 -9.92
CA SER A 33 10.52 -0.81 -10.01
C SER A 33 11.11 -1.26 -8.67
N THR A 34 12.24 -1.96 -8.70
CA THR A 34 12.96 -2.35 -7.48
C THR A 34 13.31 -1.13 -6.62
N GLY A 35 13.68 -0.01 -7.25
CA GLY A 35 13.96 1.25 -6.57
C GLY A 35 12.74 1.81 -5.85
N GLU A 36 11.54 1.69 -6.43
CA GLU A 36 10.31 2.13 -5.77
C GLU A 36 9.96 1.24 -4.56
N ILE A 37 10.22 -0.07 -4.63
CA ILE A 37 10.10 -0.95 -3.47
C ILE A 37 11.05 -0.52 -2.35
N HIS A 38 12.31 -0.23 -2.66
CA HIS A 38 13.26 0.29 -1.66
C HIS A 38 12.77 1.59 -1.03
N ASN A 39 12.32 2.54 -1.86
CA ASN A 39 11.81 3.81 -1.37
C ASN A 39 10.54 3.65 -0.50
N ALA A 40 9.65 2.75 -0.88
CA ALA A 40 8.45 2.43 -0.11
C ALA A 40 8.79 1.85 1.26
N LEU A 41 9.71 0.88 1.32
CA LEU A 41 10.13 0.27 2.58
C LEU A 41 10.95 1.22 3.46
N ASP A 42 11.75 2.11 2.89
CA ASP A 42 12.45 3.17 3.64
C ASP A 42 11.43 4.14 4.27
N ARG A 43 10.46 4.63 3.50
CA ARG A 43 9.39 5.48 4.04
C ARG A 43 8.58 4.77 5.13
N ALA A 44 8.23 3.50 4.92
CA ALA A 44 7.50 2.70 5.91
C ALA A 44 8.32 2.41 7.18
N THR A 45 9.65 2.24 7.05
CA THR A 45 10.55 2.09 8.20
C THR A 45 10.54 3.34 9.05
N ARG A 46 10.69 4.51 8.42
CA ARG A 46 10.68 5.80 9.12
C ARG A 46 9.32 6.10 9.77
N ALA A 47 8.23 5.62 9.16
CA ALA A 47 6.88 5.70 9.73
C ALA A 47 6.58 4.65 10.81
N GLN A 48 7.56 3.82 11.19
CA GLN A 48 7.39 2.72 12.16
C GLN A 48 6.32 1.69 11.76
N LEU A 49 6.08 1.52 10.45
CA LEU A 49 5.17 0.50 9.91
C LEU A 49 5.92 -0.74 9.41
N PHE A 50 7.23 -0.64 9.18
CA PHE A 50 8.10 -1.73 8.74
C PHE A 50 9.30 -1.92 9.67
N ASP A 51 9.67 -3.17 9.92
CA ASP A 51 10.88 -3.58 10.63
C ASP A 51 11.94 -3.98 9.60
N ALA A 52 12.90 -3.09 9.34
CA ALA A 52 13.94 -3.28 8.34
C ALA A 52 14.93 -4.39 8.69
N GLU A 53 15.18 -4.63 9.98
CA GLU A 53 16.08 -5.69 10.45
C GLU A 53 15.45 -7.06 10.19
N ARG A 54 14.17 -7.20 10.56
CA ARG A 54 13.41 -8.45 10.37
C ARG A 54 12.77 -8.58 9.00
N LYS A 55 12.91 -7.56 8.14
CA LYS A 55 12.32 -7.50 6.80
C LYS A 55 10.82 -7.84 6.79
N ARG A 56 10.06 -7.29 7.75
CA ARG A 56 8.63 -7.58 7.89
C ARG A 56 7.82 -6.36 8.36
N PRO A 57 6.54 -6.25 7.96
CA PRO A 57 5.64 -5.23 8.52
C PRO A 57 5.45 -5.40 10.04
N ARG A 58 5.28 -4.28 10.73
CA ARG A 58 4.90 -4.27 12.16
C ARG A 58 3.38 -4.39 12.25
N LEU A 59 2.87 -5.61 12.43
CA LEU A 59 1.45 -5.93 12.28
C LEU A 59 0.53 -5.04 13.13
N GLN A 60 0.81 -4.88 14.43
CA GLN A 60 -0.04 -4.07 15.32
C GLN A 60 -0.09 -2.59 14.89
N ALA A 61 1.07 -1.99 14.59
CA ALA A 61 1.13 -0.60 14.15
C ALA A 61 0.46 -0.39 12.78
N LEU A 62 0.62 -1.36 11.87
CA LEU A 62 -0.03 -1.31 10.56
C LEU A 62 -1.53 -1.51 10.69
N GLU A 63 -2.01 -2.41 11.55
CA GLU A 63 -3.44 -2.60 11.83
C GLU A 63 -4.07 -1.32 12.39
N GLU A 64 -3.45 -0.70 13.40
CA GLU A 64 -3.89 0.58 13.94
C GLU A 64 -3.94 1.67 12.87
N PHE A 65 -2.89 1.77 12.04
CA PHE A 65 -2.83 2.74 10.95
C PHE A 65 -3.93 2.49 9.92
N LEU A 66 -4.21 1.24 9.55
CA LEU A 66 -5.27 0.89 8.60
C LEU A 66 -6.66 1.19 9.17
N ALA A 67 -6.90 0.90 10.45
CA ALA A 67 -8.19 1.11 11.09
C ALA A 67 -8.49 2.61 11.36
N HIS A 68 -7.46 3.38 11.74
CA HIS A 68 -7.66 4.73 12.28
C HIS A 68 -6.94 5.82 11.49
N GLY A 69 -5.77 5.54 10.92
CA GLY A 69 -4.90 6.54 10.26
C GLY A 69 -5.15 6.73 8.77
N ILE A 70 -5.44 5.65 8.02
CA ILE A 70 -5.38 5.66 6.55
C ILE A 70 -6.32 6.68 5.93
N LYS A 71 -7.51 6.87 6.50
CA LYS A 71 -8.53 7.83 6.04
C LYS A 71 -8.09 9.30 6.16
N TYR A 72 -7.13 9.58 7.05
CA TYR A 72 -6.58 10.93 7.24
C TYR A 72 -5.26 11.12 6.48
N ALA A 73 -4.45 10.07 6.37
CA ALA A 73 -3.20 10.11 5.61
C ALA A 73 -3.42 10.17 4.09
N PHE A 74 -4.45 9.47 3.61
CA PHE A 74 -4.81 9.36 2.20
C PHE A 74 -6.32 9.59 2.03
N PRO A 75 -6.82 10.82 2.27
CA PRO A 75 -8.23 11.10 2.11
C PRO A 75 -8.66 10.84 0.67
N ALA A 76 -9.81 10.17 0.50
CA ALA A 76 -10.37 9.93 -0.82
C ALA A 76 -10.92 11.23 -1.41
N GLU A 77 -10.40 11.65 -2.56
CA GLU A 77 -10.89 12.82 -3.29
C GLU A 77 -11.87 12.38 -4.38
N ARG A 78 -13.10 12.90 -4.34
CA ARG A 78 -14.08 12.67 -5.40
C ARG A 78 -13.77 13.60 -6.57
N GLY A 79 -13.26 13.02 -7.66
CA GLY A 79 -13.15 13.72 -8.94
C GLY A 79 -14.52 14.02 -9.55
N SER A 80 -14.55 14.93 -10.53
CA SER A 80 -15.70 15.10 -11.40
C SER A 80 -15.91 13.88 -12.29
N LEU A 81 -17.15 13.69 -12.76
CA LEU A 81 -17.43 12.71 -13.81
C LEU A 81 -16.57 13.01 -15.04
N THR A 82 -15.79 12.03 -15.45
CA THR A 82 -14.87 12.13 -16.60
C THR A 82 -14.92 10.85 -17.43
N ARG A 83 -14.38 10.91 -18.64
CA ARG A 83 -14.27 9.75 -19.52
C ARG A 83 -13.03 8.92 -19.14
N GLY A 84 -13.18 7.61 -19.01
CA GLY A 84 -12.08 6.71 -18.66
C GLY A 84 -12.57 5.39 -18.07
N THR A 85 -11.73 4.78 -17.22
CA THR A 85 -12.06 3.56 -16.49
C THR A 85 -12.96 3.90 -15.29
N PRO A 86 -14.10 3.22 -15.10
CA PRO A 86 -14.95 3.44 -13.94
C PRO A 86 -14.18 3.13 -12.65
N THR A 87 -14.40 3.93 -11.60
CA THR A 87 -13.78 3.78 -10.28
C THR A 87 -14.81 3.95 -9.17
N ALA A 88 -14.50 3.43 -7.98
CA ALA A 88 -15.39 3.49 -6.80
C ALA A 88 -16.82 3.01 -7.11
N TYR A 89 -17.84 3.83 -6.81
CA TYR A 89 -19.25 3.49 -7.01
C TYR A 89 -19.64 3.18 -8.46
N ALA A 90 -18.86 3.64 -9.44
CA ALA A 90 -19.14 3.39 -10.85
C ALA A 90 -18.52 2.08 -11.37
N ALA A 91 -17.65 1.43 -10.59
CA ALA A 91 -16.94 0.20 -10.98
C ALA A 91 -17.62 -1.06 -10.41
N PRO A 92 -17.66 -2.17 -11.16
CA PRO A 92 -18.09 -3.46 -10.62
C PRO A 92 -17.26 -3.93 -9.41
N PRO A 93 -17.89 -4.59 -8.40
CA PRO A 93 -19.32 -4.89 -8.30
C PRO A 93 -20.16 -3.75 -7.66
N LEU A 94 -19.54 -2.61 -7.31
CA LEU A 94 -20.21 -1.55 -6.54
C LEU A 94 -21.25 -0.77 -7.34
N ASN A 95 -21.21 -0.84 -8.67
CA ASN A 95 -22.19 -0.22 -9.56
C ASN A 95 -23.54 -0.96 -9.64
N GLU A 96 -23.65 -2.11 -8.97
CA GLU A 96 -24.87 -2.94 -8.91
C GLU A 96 -25.60 -2.83 -7.55
N ILE A 97 -25.03 -2.08 -6.60
CA ILE A 97 -25.59 -1.83 -5.26
C ILE A 97 -26.42 -0.54 -5.29
#